data_AF-A0A069PAC7-F1
#
_entry.id   AF-A0A069PAC7-F1
#
_cell.length_a   1.000
_cell.length_b   1.000
_cell.length_c   1.000
_cell.angle_alpha   90.00
_cell.angle_beta   90.00
_cell.angle_gamma   90.00
#
_symmetry.space_group_name_H-M   'P 1'
#
loop_
_entity.id
_entity.type
_entity.pdbx_description
1 polymer ?
#
loop_
_entity_poly.entity_id
_entity_poly.type
_entity_poly.pdbx_seq_one_letter_code
_entity_poly.pdbx_strand_id
1 'polypeptide(L)'
;MSRNDEVKNYLPEHLKGLVPSAEQVLRALDGRLYTYEVETEFVRAVDNEKHVATASPFKAHRFGPPLEFVRPDGTLDFTWLYMARDCLVASWESQLVLNNRGAGSGFHITRRAVKRGVIARVRFARPLRLWNLGEDHSSRLGIHDIVSSGDHEACQWLGCRLRQAMLTVRPDKRPDGFVYPSRRVKGFPALAIGDWAVAELFQDAQLALEAFAGSEIYAHFKADPMLTDPPDLDAVGTAA
;
A
#
# COMPACT_ATOMS: atom_id res chain seq x y z
N MET A 1 -21.88 5.25 -28.71
CA MET A 1 -20.99 5.76 -27.65
C MET A 1 -21.20 4.89 -26.42
N SER A 2 -20.18 4.13 -26.02
CA SER A 2 -20.30 3.14 -24.93
C SER A 2 -20.26 3.86 -23.59
N ARG A 3 -21.01 3.39 -22.58
CA ARG A 3 -20.96 3.85 -21.17
C ARG A 3 -19.52 3.95 -20.61
N ASN A 4 -18.55 3.29 -21.25
CA ASN A 4 -17.14 3.34 -20.88
C ASN A 4 -16.44 4.68 -21.19
N ASP A 5 -17.00 5.56 -22.03
CA ASP A 5 -16.40 6.88 -22.31
C ASP A 5 -16.88 7.98 -21.34
N GLU A 6 -17.97 7.78 -20.59
CA GLU A 6 -18.49 8.76 -19.63
C GLU A 6 -17.74 8.77 -18.29
N VAL A 7 -17.07 7.67 -17.93
CA VAL A 7 -16.33 7.52 -16.66
C VAL A 7 -15.02 8.34 -16.65
N LYS A 8 -14.59 8.88 -17.80
CA LYS A 8 -13.37 9.71 -17.91
C LYS A 8 -13.42 11.02 -17.10
N ASN A 9 -14.61 11.49 -16.67
CA ASN A 9 -14.80 12.79 -16.00
C ASN A 9 -15.25 12.72 -14.51
N TYR A 10 -15.17 11.57 -13.86
CA TYR A 10 -15.84 11.34 -12.56
C TYR A 10 -15.07 11.79 -11.30
N LEU A 11 -14.16 12.78 -11.37
CA LEU A 11 -13.58 13.29 -10.11
C LEU A 11 -14.67 14.09 -9.36
N PRO A 12 -15.03 13.73 -8.11
CA PRO A 12 -16.01 14.49 -7.33
C PRO A 12 -15.64 15.98 -7.27
N GLU A 13 -16.65 16.85 -7.31
CA GLU A 13 -16.44 18.30 -7.41
C GLU A 13 -15.54 18.82 -6.27
N HIS A 14 -15.73 18.32 -5.04
CA HIS A 14 -14.96 18.71 -3.86
C HIS A 14 -13.49 18.27 -3.90
N LEU A 15 -13.14 17.33 -4.79
CA LEU A 15 -11.75 16.88 -4.99
C LEU A 15 -11.07 17.57 -6.16
N LYS A 16 -11.79 18.39 -6.95
CA LYS A 16 -11.17 19.18 -8.03
C LYS A 16 -10.20 20.20 -7.45
N GLY A 17 -9.03 20.30 -8.07
CA GLY A 17 -7.93 21.14 -7.58
C GLY A 17 -7.13 20.52 -6.44
N LEU A 18 -7.68 19.54 -5.72
CA LEU A 18 -6.96 18.75 -4.72
C LEU A 18 -6.25 17.55 -5.37
N VAL A 19 -6.95 16.75 -6.16
CA VAL A 19 -6.38 15.57 -6.83
C VAL A 19 -5.90 15.96 -8.24
N PRO A 20 -4.62 15.74 -8.60
CA PRO A 20 -4.10 16.07 -9.92
C PRO A 20 -4.67 15.17 -11.01
N SER A 21 -4.72 15.67 -12.24
CA SER A 21 -5.06 14.86 -13.42
C SER A 21 -3.97 13.83 -13.72
N ALA A 22 -4.31 12.77 -14.46
CA ALA A 22 -3.33 11.78 -14.90
C ALA A 22 -2.22 12.41 -15.77
N GLU A 23 -2.53 13.45 -16.55
CA GLU A 23 -1.57 14.20 -17.35
C GLU A 23 -0.60 15.00 -16.48
N GLN A 24 -1.09 15.62 -15.39
CA GLN A 24 -0.24 16.32 -14.42
C GLN A 24 0.68 15.34 -13.70
N VAL A 25 0.14 14.18 -13.28
CA VAL A 25 0.93 13.09 -12.69
C VAL A 25 2.04 12.66 -13.64
N LEU A 26 1.70 12.34 -14.90
CA LEU A 26 2.68 11.92 -15.90
C LEU A 26 3.74 13.00 -16.10
N ARG A 27 3.34 14.27 -16.29
CA ARG A 27 4.29 15.38 -16.47
C ARG A 27 5.26 15.54 -15.28
N ALA A 28 4.80 15.28 -14.05
CA ALA A 28 5.61 15.45 -12.86
C ALA A 28 6.56 14.27 -12.62
N LEU A 29 6.13 13.05 -12.92
CA LEU A 29 6.79 11.80 -12.53
C LEU A 29 7.47 11.05 -13.68
N ASP A 30 7.19 11.40 -14.94
CA ASP A 30 7.86 10.76 -16.08
C ASP A 30 9.37 10.99 -15.98
N GLY A 31 10.13 9.91 -16.17
CA GLY A 31 11.58 9.88 -15.93
C GLY A 31 12.04 9.98 -14.47
N ARG A 32 11.14 10.12 -13.48
CA ARG A 32 11.47 10.13 -12.03
C ARG A 32 11.30 8.74 -11.42
N LEU A 33 12.09 7.81 -11.95
CA LEU A 33 12.10 6.42 -11.54
C LEU A 33 13.13 6.18 -10.44
N TYR A 34 12.69 5.50 -9.39
CA TYR A 34 13.55 4.80 -8.45
C TYR A 34 13.67 3.35 -8.89
N THR A 35 14.90 2.95 -9.20
CA THR A 35 15.24 1.57 -9.53
C THR A 35 15.84 0.91 -8.29
N TYR A 36 15.28 -0.21 -7.91
CA TYR A 36 15.84 -1.09 -6.89
C TYR A 36 16.42 -2.32 -7.58
N GLU A 37 17.68 -2.63 -7.27
CA GLU A 37 18.41 -3.76 -7.85
C GLU A 37 17.85 -5.11 -7.38
N VAL A 38 18.15 -6.18 -8.12
CA VAL A 38 17.66 -7.56 -7.88
C VAL A 38 17.94 -8.10 -6.47
N GLU A 39 19.05 -7.66 -5.86
CA GLU A 39 19.43 -8.06 -4.50
C GLU A 39 18.63 -7.34 -3.41
N THR A 40 17.80 -6.36 -3.78
CA THR A 40 16.99 -5.61 -2.83
C THR A 40 15.92 -6.53 -2.24
N GLU A 41 15.97 -6.71 -0.92
CA GLU A 41 14.92 -7.37 -0.19
C GLU A 41 13.77 -6.41 0.12
N PHE A 42 12.56 -6.85 -0.18
CA PHE A 42 11.31 -6.18 0.19
C PHE A 42 10.57 -7.03 1.21
N VAL A 43 9.80 -6.35 2.06
CA VAL A 43 8.99 -6.98 3.09
C VAL A 43 7.53 -6.71 2.81
N ARG A 44 6.73 -7.77 2.83
CA ARG A 44 5.27 -7.70 2.82
C ARG A 44 4.75 -8.39 4.06
N ALA A 45 3.97 -7.65 4.85
CA ALA A 45 3.27 -8.18 6.00
C ALA A 45 1.79 -8.36 5.64
N VAL A 46 1.24 -9.53 5.95
CA VAL A 46 -0.17 -9.87 5.69
C VAL A 46 -0.73 -10.70 6.84
N ASP A 47 -2.05 -10.75 6.97
CA ASP A 47 -2.74 -11.64 7.91
C ASP A 47 -3.32 -12.90 7.23
N ASN A 48 -2.93 -13.16 5.99
CA ASN A 48 -3.30 -14.35 5.23
C ASN A 48 -2.20 -14.63 4.19
N GLU A 49 -1.54 -15.78 4.30
CA GLU A 49 -0.47 -16.21 3.40
C GLU A 49 -0.88 -16.21 1.93
N LYS A 50 -2.15 -16.51 1.63
CA LYS A 50 -2.69 -16.47 0.26
C LYS A 50 -2.60 -15.09 -0.38
N HIS A 51 -2.39 -14.02 0.40
CA HIS A 51 -2.25 -12.65 -0.07
C HIS A 51 -0.78 -12.17 -0.13
N VAL A 52 0.21 -13.06 -0.01
CA VAL A 52 1.62 -12.67 -0.18
C VAL A 52 1.87 -12.18 -1.60
N ALA A 53 1.50 -12.96 -2.62
CA ALA A 53 1.73 -12.62 -4.03
C ALA A 53 0.50 -11.97 -4.72
N THR A 54 -0.48 -11.49 -3.94
CA THR A 54 -1.70 -10.88 -4.49
C THR A 54 -2.34 -9.92 -3.51
N ALA A 55 -3.11 -8.96 -3.99
CA ALA A 55 -3.97 -8.12 -3.16
C ALA A 55 -5.41 -8.67 -3.15
N SER A 56 -6.17 -8.34 -2.10
CA SER A 56 -7.58 -8.76 -2.03
C SER A 56 -8.36 -8.11 -3.18
N PRO A 57 -9.07 -8.88 -4.01
CA PRO A 57 -9.90 -8.33 -5.07
C PRO A 57 -11.20 -7.73 -4.55
N PHE A 58 -11.47 -7.76 -3.25
CA PHE A 58 -12.74 -7.31 -2.64
C PHE A 58 -12.59 -6.12 -1.69
N LYS A 59 -11.35 -5.74 -1.34
CA LYS A 59 -11.11 -4.71 -0.33
C LYS A 59 -10.13 -3.65 -0.84
N ALA A 60 -10.67 -2.47 -1.13
CA ALA A 60 -9.84 -1.34 -1.51
C ALA A 60 -8.98 -0.91 -0.31
N HIS A 61 -7.71 -0.71 -0.58
CA HIS A 61 -6.76 -0.11 0.35
C HIS A 61 -6.58 1.37 0.01
N ARG A 62 -5.59 2.03 0.62
CA ARG A 62 -5.40 3.48 0.60
C ARG A 62 -5.45 4.11 -0.79
N PHE A 63 -4.77 3.50 -1.77
CA PHE A 63 -4.70 3.98 -3.15
C PHE A 63 -5.54 3.09 -4.10
N GLY A 64 -6.32 2.16 -3.55
CA GLY A 64 -7.22 1.33 -4.34
C GLY A 64 -8.35 2.16 -4.98
N PRO A 65 -9.17 1.54 -5.81
CA PRO A 65 -10.32 2.22 -6.38
C PRO A 65 -11.29 2.72 -5.30
N PRO A 66 -11.94 3.88 -5.49
CA PRO A 66 -13.13 4.27 -4.74
C PRO A 66 -14.25 3.24 -4.86
N LEU A 67 -15.21 3.28 -3.93
CA LEU A 67 -16.30 2.30 -3.88
C LEU A 67 -17.18 2.30 -5.14
N GLU A 68 -17.31 3.43 -5.85
CA GLU A 68 -18.03 3.47 -7.12
C GLU A 68 -17.40 2.66 -8.26
N PHE A 69 -16.14 2.22 -8.12
CA PHE A 69 -15.44 1.35 -9.07
C PHE A 69 -15.49 -0.13 -8.65
N VAL A 70 -16.33 -0.46 -7.67
CA VAL A 70 -16.65 -1.85 -7.35
C VAL A 70 -17.59 -2.39 -8.43
N ARG A 71 -17.20 -3.49 -9.06
CA ARG A 71 -17.96 -4.18 -10.09
C ARG A 71 -19.24 -4.79 -9.52
N PRO A 72 -20.23 -5.13 -10.37
CA PRO A 72 -21.48 -5.76 -9.92
C PRO A 72 -21.29 -7.08 -9.15
N ASP A 73 -20.19 -7.79 -9.38
CA ASP A 73 -19.82 -9.02 -8.67
C ASP A 73 -19.11 -8.78 -7.33
N GLY A 74 -18.97 -7.52 -6.91
CA GLY A 74 -18.29 -7.10 -5.69
C GLY A 74 -16.76 -7.02 -5.81
N THR A 75 -16.17 -7.30 -6.98
CA THR A 75 -14.73 -7.20 -7.18
C THR A 75 -14.30 -5.77 -7.52
N LEU A 76 -13.04 -5.44 -7.22
CA LEU A 76 -12.42 -4.17 -7.55
C LEU A 76 -11.94 -4.16 -8.99
N ASP A 77 -12.04 -2.99 -9.65
CA ASP A 77 -11.52 -2.82 -11.01
C ASP A 77 -10.01 -2.99 -11.15
N PHE A 78 -9.27 -2.70 -10.08
CA PHE A 78 -7.84 -2.91 -9.97
C PHE A 78 -7.43 -3.02 -8.50
N THR A 79 -6.21 -3.49 -8.27
CA THR A 79 -5.62 -3.53 -6.93
C THR A 79 -4.20 -3.00 -6.91
N TRP A 80 -3.74 -2.61 -5.72
CA TRP A 80 -2.33 -2.35 -5.45
C TRP A 80 -1.81 -3.34 -4.41
N LEU A 81 -0.63 -3.89 -4.67
CA LEU A 81 0.08 -4.77 -3.75
C LEU A 81 1.07 -3.92 -2.92
N TYR A 82 0.77 -3.77 -1.63
CA TYR A 82 1.57 -2.96 -0.70
C TYR A 82 2.78 -3.69 -0.11
N MET A 83 3.95 -3.04 -0.10
CA MET A 83 5.19 -3.58 0.47
C MET A 83 5.97 -2.47 1.19
N ALA A 84 7.04 -2.84 1.88
CA ALA A 84 8.03 -1.96 2.49
C ALA A 84 9.44 -2.50 2.21
N ARG A 85 10.48 -1.76 2.61
CA ARG A 85 11.86 -2.29 2.64
C ARG A 85 12.24 -2.94 3.98
N ASP A 86 11.43 -2.71 5.00
CA ASP A 86 11.72 -3.15 6.36
C ASP A 86 10.46 -3.68 7.05
N CYS A 87 10.68 -4.58 8.03
CA CYS A 87 9.60 -5.21 8.76
C CYS A 87 8.80 -4.26 9.64
N LEU A 88 9.42 -3.18 10.14
CA LEU A 88 8.76 -2.19 10.98
C LEU A 88 7.65 -1.49 10.20
N VAL A 89 8.00 -0.90 9.05
CA VAL A 89 7.05 -0.21 8.16
C VAL A 89 6.00 -1.19 7.62
N ALA A 90 6.43 -2.38 7.18
CA ALA A 90 5.49 -3.39 6.69
C ALA A 90 4.43 -3.74 7.75
N SER A 91 4.84 -3.95 9.00
CA SER A 91 3.94 -4.33 10.10
C SER A 91 2.93 -3.22 10.45
N TRP A 92 3.38 -1.96 10.42
CA TRP A 92 2.52 -0.81 10.64
C TRP A 92 1.53 -0.57 9.48
N GLU A 93 2.02 -0.59 8.24
CA GLU A 93 1.19 -0.33 7.04
C GLU A 93 0.16 -1.44 6.78
N SER A 94 0.54 -2.69 7.01
CA SER A 94 -0.36 -3.85 6.96
C SER A 94 -1.35 -3.93 8.12
N GLN A 95 -1.19 -3.06 9.13
CA GLN A 95 -2.02 -3.03 10.33
C GLN A 95 -1.97 -4.33 11.13
N LEU A 96 -0.84 -5.04 11.09
CA LEU A 96 -0.55 -6.05 12.10
C LEU A 96 -0.37 -5.40 13.48
N VAL A 97 0.10 -4.16 13.49
CA VAL A 97 0.23 -3.28 14.66
C VAL A 97 -0.57 -2.00 14.44
N LEU A 98 -1.24 -1.50 15.50
CA LEU A 98 -2.14 -0.35 15.44
C LEU A 98 -1.92 0.60 16.62
N ASN A 99 -1.99 1.91 16.36
CA ASN A 99 -2.04 2.93 17.39
C ASN A 99 -3.40 2.91 18.08
N ASN A 100 -3.43 3.17 19.39
CA ASN A 100 -4.66 3.25 20.19
C ASN A 100 -5.44 4.57 19.98
N ARG A 101 -5.84 4.84 18.74
CA ARG A 101 -6.53 6.08 18.39
C ARG A 101 -7.81 6.25 19.23
N GLY A 102 -7.82 7.26 20.10
CA GLY A 102 -8.96 7.58 20.95
C GLY A 102 -9.08 6.73 22.23
N ALA A 103 -8.19 5.75 22.45
CA ALA A 103 -8.20 4.87 23.62
C ALA A 103 -6.97 5.04 24.54
N GLY A 104 -6.03 5.91 24.18
CA GLY A 104 -4.84 6.23 24.98
C GLY A 104 -3.62 6.52 24.13
N SER A 105 -2.47 6.69 24.80
CA SER A 105 -1.16 6.68 24.15
C SER A 105 -0.70 5.23 23.92
N GLY A 106 0.24 5.05 22.98
CA GLY A 106 0.81 3.74 22.69
C GLY A 106 0.10 2.98 21.56
N PHE A 107 0.39 1.69 21.50
CA PHE A 107 -0.04 0.81 20.43
C PHE A 107 -0.31 -0.59 20.92
N HIS A 108 -0.95 -1.40 20.09
CA HIS A 108 -1.17 -2.82 20.34
C HIS A 108 -0.86 -3.66 19.10
N ILE A 109 -0.54 -4.92 19.34
CA ILE A 109 -0.44 -5.95 18.31
C ILE A 109 -1.83 -6.55 18.12
N THR A 110 -2.33 -6.54 16.88
CA THR A 110 -3.70 -7.00 16.59
C THR A 110 -3.85 -8.51 16.79
N ARG A 111 -5.06 -8.98 17.13
CA ARG A 111 -5.33 -10.41 17.32
C ARG A 111 -5.05 -11.23 16.06
N ARG A 112 -5.38 -10.69 14.89
CA ARG A 112 -5.10 -11.32 13.60
C ARG A 112 -3.60 -11.49 13.36
N ALA A 113 -2.77 -10.55 13.81
CA ALA A 113 -1.33 -10.62 13.65
C ALA A 113 -0.74 -11.77 14.47
N VAL A 114 -1.17 -11.90 15.73
CA VAL A 114 -0.74 -13.01 16.59
C VAL A 114 -1.21 -14.35 16.03
N LYS A 115 -2.48 -14.43 15.57
CA LYS A 115 -3.08 -15.70 15.14
C LYS A 115 -2.58 -16.21 13.79
N ARG A 116 -2.36 -15.31 12.83
CA ARG A 116 -2.14 -15.67 11.42
C ARG A 116 -1.31 -14.64 10.63
N GLY A 117 -0.68 -13.69 11.32
CA GLY A 117 0.22 -12.74 10.69
C GLY A 117 1.40 -13.46 10.05
N VAL A 118 1.80 -13.03 8.86
CA VAL A 118 2.94 -13.54 8.11
C VAL A 118 3.79 -12.35 7.67
N ILE A 119 5.10 -12.49 7.83
CA ILE A 119 6.10 -11.64 7.19
C ILE A 119 6.67 -12.41 6.01
N ALA A 120 6.52 -11.85 4.82
CA ALA A 120 7.12 -12.37 3.60
C ALA A 120 8.28 -11.46 3.19
N ARG A 121 9.48 -12.03 3.12
CA ARG A 121 10.67 -11.40 2.53
C ARG A 121 10.77 -11.83 1.08
N VAL A 122 10.88 -10.86 0.20
CA VAL A 122 10.76 -11.03 -1.24
C VAL A 122 11.97 -10.39 -1.92
N ARG A 123 12.68 -11.15 -2.74
CA ARG A 123 13.66 -10.62 -3.70
C ARG A 123 13.19 -10.95 -5.11
N PHE A 124 13.07 -9.93 -5.95
CA PHE A 124 12.59 -10.08 -7.32
C PHE A 124 13.74 -10.48 -8.25
N ALA A 125 13.44 -11.29 -9.27
CA ALA A 125 14.43 -11.73 -10.26
C ALA A 125 14.84 -10.64 -11.27
N ARG A 126 14.19 -9.47 -11.24
CA ARG A 126 14.54 -8.31 -12.05
C ARG A 126 14.46 -7.02 -11.22
N PRO A 127 15.13 -5.94 -11.67
CA PRO A 127 15.01 -4.65 -11.00
C PRO A 127 13.56 -4.17 -10.92
N LEU A 128 13.21 -3.57 -9.78
CA LEU A 128 11.91 -2.96 -9.54
C LEU A 128 11.98 -1.47 -9.87
N ARG A 129 11.09 -0.98 -10.73
CA ARG A 129 11.09 0.43 -11.18
C ARG A 129 9.83 1.12 -10.69
N LEU A 130 9.97 2.13 -9.85
CA LEU A 130 8.84 2.80 -9.22
C LEU A 130 8.88 4.30 -9.47
N TRP A 131 7.71 4.93 -9.69
CA TRP A 131 7.62 6.38 -9.55
C TRP A 131 7.81 6.80 -8.10
N ASN A 132 8.54 7.89 -7.89
CA ASN A 132 8.81 8.41 -6.55
C ASN A 132 7.83 9.52 -6.16
N LEU A 133 7.02 9.29 -5.12
CA LEU A 133 6.20 10.33 -4.47
C LEU A 133 6.87 10.93 -3.24
N GLY A 134 8.05 10.45 -2.85
CA GLY A 134 8.88 11.07 -1.82
C GLY A 134 9.56 12.36 -2.29
N GLU A 135 10.41 12.89 -1.41
CA GLU A 135 11.15 14.15 -1.64
C GLU A 135 10.23 15.32 -2.00
N ASP A 136 10.55 16.08 -3.04
CA ASP A 136 9.77 17.23 -3.49
C ASP A 136 8.65 16.85 -4.47
N HIS A 137 8.57 15.59 -4.93
CA HIS A 137 7.63 15.17 -5.97
C HIS A 137 6.16 15.33 -5.53
N SER A 138 5.83 14.92 -4.30
CA SER A 138 4.50 15.15 -3.74
C SER A 138 4.18 16.65 -3.60
N SER A 139 5.17 17.47 -3.24
CA SER A 139 5.00 18.92 -3.10
C SER A 139 4.78 19.58 -4.47
N ARG A 140 5.53 19.19 -5.49
CA ARG A 140 5.38 19.67 -6.88
C ARG A 140 4.02 19.31 -7.48
N LEU A 141 3.45 18.18 -7.07
CA LEU A 141 2.11 17.75 -7.44
C LEU A 141 1.00 18.37 -6.59
N GLY A 142 1.33 19.08 -5.51
CA GLY A 142 0.34 19.62 -4.57
C GLY A 142 -0.40 18.54 -3.76
N ILE A 143 0.16 17.34 -3.65
CA ILE A 143 -0.49 16.17 -3.01
C ILE A 143 0.12 15.77 -1.66
N HIS A 144 1.03 16.58 -1.11
CA HIS A 144 1.71 16.27 0.15
C HIS A 144 0.71 15.92 1.28
N ASP A 145 -0.35 16.73 1.40
CA ASP A 145 -1.36 16.53 2.42
C ASP A 145 -2.18 15.27 2.17
N ILE A 146 -2.53 14.98 0.91
CA ILE A 146 -3.25 13.73 0.55
C ILE A 146 -2.41 12.52 0.94
N VAL A 147 -1.14 12.49 0.55
CA VAL A 147 -0.24 11.35 0.82
C VAL A 147 0.11 11.25 2.32
N SER A 148 -0.07 12.32 3.09
CA SER A 148 0.14 12.34 4.55
C SER A 148 -1.15 12.12 5.37
N SER A 149 -2.33 12.32 4.78
CA SER A 149 -3.60 12.32 5.50
C SER A 149 -4.13 10.92 5.81
N GLY A 150 -5.03 10.87 6.79
CA GLY A 150 -5.86 9.69 7.05
C GLY A 150 -7.12 9.62 6.19
N ASP A 151 -7.35 10.60 5.31
CA ASP A 151 -8.51 10.61 4.42
C ASP A 151 -8.28 9.63 3.26
N HIS A 152 -9.17 8.64 3.19
CA HIS A 152 -9.06 7.57 2.20
C HIS A 152 -9.60 8.01 0.83
N GLU A 153 -10.54 8.95 0.74
CA GLU A 153 -11.21 9.27 -0.53
C GLU A 153 -10.23 9.93 -1.52
N ALA A 154 -9.58 11.01 -1.09
CA ALA A 154 -8.58 11.70 -1.92
C ALA A 154 -7.39 10.78 -2.28
N CYS A 155 -6.98 9.89 -1.36
CA CYS A 155 -5.95 8.89 -1.65
C CYS A 155 -6.38 7.88 -2.71
N GLN A 156 -7.62 7.39 -2.66
CA GLN A 156 -8.15 6.42 -3.61
C GLN A 156 -8.22 7.04 -5.01
N TRP A 157 -8.71 8.27 -5.11
CA TRP A 157 -8.72 9.02 -6.37
C TRP A 157 -7.33 9.31 -6.91
N LEU A 158 -6.38 9.69 -6.05
CA LEU A 158 -4.98 9.81 -6.44
C LEU A 158 -4.42 8.46 -6.97
N GLY A 159 -4.77 7.35 -6.33
CA GLY A 159 -4.43 6.01 -6.77
C GLY A 159 -4.97 5.67 -8.17
N CYS A 160 -6.23 6.05 -8.45
CA CYS A 160 -6.81 5.96 -9.80
C CYS A 160 -6.00 6.79 -10.81
N ARG A 161 -5.61 8.02 -10.46
CA ARG A 161 -4.87 8.92 -11.36
C ARG A 161 -3.45 8.44 -11.61
N LEU A 162 -2.76 7.91 -10.59
CA LEU A 162 -1.45 7.25 -10.72
C LEU A 162 -1.53 6.05 -11.66
N ARG A 163 -2.52 5.16 -11.46
CA ARG A 163 -2.73 4.01 -12.35
C ARG A 163 -3.01 4.45 -13.79
N GLN A 164 -3.93 5.40 -13.98
CA GLN A 164 -4.25 5.93 -15.30
C GLN A 164 -3.00 6.46 -16.00
N ALA A 165 -2.20 7.28 -15.30
CA ALA A 165 -0.96 7.84 -15.85
C ALA A 165 0.09 6.75 -16.17
N MET A 166 0.28 5.75 -15.32
CA MET A 166 1.23 4.66 -15.59
C MET A 166 0.80 3.80 -16.80
N LEU A 167 -0.51 3.59 -16.98
CA LEU A 167 -1.02 2.79 -18.08
C LEU A 167 -0.91 3.47 -19.46
N THR A 168 -0.74 4.80 -19.52
CA THR A 168 -0.42 5.50 -20.77
C THR A 168 1.06 5.38 -21.16
N VAL A 169 1.94 5.04 -20.21
CA VAL A 169 3.36 4.76 -20.48
C VAL A 169 3.48 3.43 -21.23
N ARG A 170 4.34 3.39 -22.25
CA ARG A 170 4.62 2.18 -23.03
C ARG A 170 5.05 1.03 -22.11
N PRO A 171 4.62 -0.22 -22.36
CA PRO A 171 4.90 -1.34 -21.47
C PRO A 171 6.38 -1.53 -21.09
N ASP A 172 7.31 -1.32 -22.03
CA ASP A 172 8.76 -1.45 -21.82
C ASP A 172 9.32 -0.42 -20.82
N LYS A 173 8.69 0.74 -20.71
CA LYS A 173 9.07 1.85 -19.81
C LYS A 173 8.15 2.03 -18.62
N ARG A 174 7.08 1.24 -18.54
CA ARG A 174 6.06 1.40 -17.51
C ARG A 174 6.65 1.13 -16.12
N PRO A 175 6.40 2.01 -15.13
CA PRO A 175 6.73 1.70 -13.74
C PRO A 175 5.94 0.49 -13.25
N ASP A 176 6.55 -0.30 -12.37
CA ASP A 176 5.90 -1.42 -11.67
C ASP A 176 4.92 -0.93 -10.60
N GLY A 177 4.97 0.36 -10.25
CA GLY A 177 4.18 0.99 -9.22
C GLY A 177 4.82 2.28 -8.73
N PHE A 178 4.61 2.63 -7.46
CA PHE A 178 5.17 3.83 -6.86
C PHE A 178 5.62 3.62 -5.42
N VAL A 179 6.61 4.42 -5.01
CA VAL A 179 7.05 4.57 -3.62
C VAL A 179 6.48 5.86 -3.04
N TYR A 180 6.01 5.82 -1.80
CA TYR A 180 5.38 6.94 -1.11
C TYR A 180 5.82 7.02 0.36
N PRO A 181 5.85 8.21 0.97
CA PRO A 181 6.16 8.34 2.40
C PRO A 181 5.08 7.66 3.24
N SER A 182 5.49 6.77 4.15
CA SER A 182 4.58 6.14 5.11
C SER A 182 3.93 7.22 5.99
N ARG A 183 2.60 7.11 6.14
CA ARG A 183 1.87 7.98 7.08
C ARG A 183 2.00 7.49 8.52
N ARG A 184 2.29 6.20 8.72
CA ARG A 184 2.33 5.54 10.03
C ARG A 184 3.72 5.60 10.65
N VAL A 185 4.76 5.45 9.83
CA VAL A 185 6.17 5.50 10.25
C VAL A 185 6.84 6.65 9.50
N LYS A 186 6.82 7.83 10.13
CA LYS A 186 7.32 9.06 9.49
C LYS A 186 8.81 8.95 9.16
N GLY A 187 9.18 9.41 7.96
CA GLY A 187 10.56 9.34 7.44
C GLY A 187 10.89 8.06 6.69
N PHE A 188 9.99 7.06 6.68
CA PHE A 188 10.22 5.79 5.99
C PHE A 188 9.32 5.60 4.78
N PRO A 189 9.82 5.01 3.67
CA PRO A 189 9.03 4.76 2.47
C PRO A 189 8.20 3.47 2.56
N ALA A 190 7.03 3.49 1.93
CA ALA A 190 6.23 2.32 1.61
C ALA A 190 6.01 2.26 0.09
N LEU A 191 5.66 1.08 -0.42
CA LEU A 191 5.57 0.81 -1.86
C LEU A 191 4.18 0.27 -2.20
N ALA A 192 3.67 0.64 -3.37
CA ALA A 192 2.45 0.11 -3.94
C ALA A 192 2.74 -0.38 -5.37
N ILE A 193 2.60 -1.68 -5.60
CA ILE A 193 2.88 -2.35 -6.87
C ILE A 193 1.58 -2.54 -7.64
N GLY A 194 1.58 -2.18 -8.92
CA GLY A 194 0.41 -2.27 -9.79
C GLY A 194 0.06 -3.72 -10.11
N ASP A 195 -1.24 -4.02 -10.17
CA ASP A 195 -1.77 -5.34 -10.50
C ASP A 195 -1.19 -5.96 -11.80
N TRP A 196 -0.88 -5.12 -12.79
CA TRP A 196 -0.23 -5.55 -14.05
C TRP A 196 1.18 -6.12 -13.87
N ALA A 197 1.92 -5.72 -12.83
CA ALA A 197 3.31 -6.12 -12.62
C ALA A 197 3.44 -7.30 -11.64
N VAL A 198 2.44 -7.53 -10.78
CA VAL A 198 2.52 -8.51 -9.69
C VAL A 198 2.83 -9.92 -10.18
N ALA A 199 2.09 -10.42 -11.18
CA ALA A 199 2.26 -11.79 -11.66
C ALA A 199 3.68 -12.05 -12.17
N GLU A 200 4.21 -11.12 -12.97
CA GLU A 200 5.57 -11.20 -13.51
C GLU A 200 6.63 -11.11 -12.41
N LEU A 201 6.50 -10.13 -11.50
CA LEU A 201 7.46 -9.93 -10.41
C LEU A 201 7.57 -11.15 -9.49
N PHE A 202 6.45 -11.80 -9.19
CA PHE A 202 6.40 -12.95 -8.28
C PHE A 202 6.66 -14.30 -8.95
N GLN A 203 6.73 -14.38 -10.28
CA GLN A 203 6.93 -15.64 -11.01
C GLN A 203 8.24 -16.35 -10.59
N ASP A 204 9.34 -15.60 -10.54
CA ASP A 204 10.67 -16.11 -10.21
C ASP A 204 11.25 -15.47 -8.92
N ALA A 205 10.38 -14.90 -8.08
CA ALA A 205 10.81 -14.26 -6.84
C ALA A 205 11.31 -15.28 -5.82
N GLN A 206 12.39 -14.94 -5.12
CA GLN A 206 12.79 -15.65 -3.91
C GLN A 206 11.88 -15.20 -2.77
N LEU A 207 11.23 -16.17 -2.12
CA LEU A 207 10.29 -15.94 -1.04
C LEU A 207 10.74 -16.67 0.22
N ALA A 208 10.88 -15.94 1.32
CA ALA A 208 11.02 -16.49 2.65
C ALA A 208 9.83 -16.03 3.51
N LEU A 209 9.11 -16.99 4.08
CA LEU A 209 7.92 -16.74 4.89
C LEU A 209 8.23 -17.07 6.35
N GLU A 210 7.87 -16.17 7.25
CA GLU A 210 7.91 -16.40 8.69
C GLU A 210 6.58 -15.99 9.33
N ALA A 211 6.15 -16.75 10.33
CA ALA A 211 5.00 -16.35 11.13
C ALA A 211 5.34 -15.07 11.91
N PHE A 212 4.46 -14.07 11.88
CA PHE A 212 4.69 -12.80 12.55
C PHE A 212 5.01 -12.99 14.03
N ALA A 213 4.21 -13.81 14.75
CA ALA A 213 4.42 -14.08 16.17
C ALA A 213 5.77 -14.76 16.51
N GLY A 214 6.43 -15.37 15.53
CA GLY A 214 7.76 -15.98 15.68
C GLY A 214 8.92 -15.10 15.20
N SER A 215 8.63 -13.91 14.67
CA SER A 215 9.63 -13.04 14.04
C SER A 215 10.33 -12.11 15.03
N GLU A 216 11.52 -11.64 14.67
CA GLU A 216 12.27 -10.65 15.44
C GLU A 216 11.50 -9.33 15.61
N ILE A 217 10.75 -8.92 14.57
CA ILE A 217 9.96 -7.68 14.63
C ILE A 217 8.82 -7.77 15.64
N TYR A 218 8.22 -8.96 15.81
CA TYR A 218 7.23 -9.17 16.87
C TYR A 218 7.86 -9.11 18.25
N ALA A 219 9.03 -9.73 18.44
CA ALA A 219 9.78 -9.64 19.70
C ALA A 219 10.14 -8.18 20.03
N HIS A 220 10.54 -7.39 19.01
CA HIS A 220 10.79 -5.96 19.14
C HIS A 220 9.55 -5.21 19.64
N PHE A 221 8.38 -5.40 19.00
CA PHE A 221 7.14 -4.77 19.46
C PHE A 221 6.69 -5.25 20.85
N LYS A 222 6.93 -6.52 21.19
CA LYS A 222 6.61 -7.09 22.52
C LYS A 222 7.46 -6.51 23.65
N ALA A 223 8.69 -6.11 23.35
CA ALA A 223 9.61 -5.51 24.31
C ALA A 223 9.46 -3.99 24.43
N ASP A 224 8.68 -3.35 23.55
CA ASP A 224 8.51 -1.89 23.54
C ASP A 224 7.67 -1.42 24.76
N PRO A 225 8.15 -0.44 25.55
CA PRO A 225 7.43 0.06 26.72
C PRO A 225 6.12 0.78 26.39
N MET A 226 5.90 1.16 25.13
CA MET A 226 4.67 1.77 24.64
C MET A 226 3.64 0.74 24.15
N LEU A 227 3.97 -0.56 24.22
CA LEU A 227 3.00 -1.62 23.99
C LEU A 227 1.96 -1.62 25.12
N THR A 228 0.70 -1.66 24.73
CA THR A 228 -0.46 -1.66 25.62
C THR A 228 -1.37 -2.83 25.28
N ASP A 229 -2.32 -3.12 26.16
CA ASP A 229 -3.34 -4.12 25.88
C ASP A 229 -4.20 -3.71 24.68
N PRO A 230 -4.58 -4.67 23.81
CA PRO A 230 -5.46 -4.38 22.70
C PRO A 230 -6.84 -3.92 23.20
N PRO A 231 -7.49 -2.99 22.47
CA PRO A 231 -8.88 -2.62 22.77
C PRO A 231 -9.81 -3.82 22.57
N ASP A 232 -11.02 -3.80 23.15
CA ASP A 232 -11.96 -4.95 23.17
C ASP A 232 -12.19 -5.62 21.80
N LEU A 233 -12.20 -4.84 20.72
CA LEU A 233 -12.36 -5.36 19.34
C LEU A 233 -11.21 -6.26 18.88
N ASP A 234 -10.01 -6.07 19.44
CA ASP A 234 -8.80 -6.85 19.21
C ASP A 234 -8.39 -7.67 20.47
N ALA A 235 -9.13 -7.56 21.57
CA ALA A 235 -8.89 -8.36 22.76
C ALA A 235 -9.10 -9.85 22.44
N VAL A 236 -8.27 -10.70 23.05
CA VAL A 236 -8.52 -12.14 23.05
C VAL A 236 -9.76 -12.33 23.92
N GLY A 237 -10.93 -12.43 23.28
CA GLY A 237 -12.17 -12.71 23.99
C GLY A 237 -11.95 -13.87 24.94
N THR A 238 -12.16 -13.60 26.23
CA THR A 238 -12.40 -14.62 27.23
C THR A 238 -13.49 -15.53 26.66
N ALA A 239 -13.18 -16.82 26.56
CA ALA A 239 -14.16 -17.81 26.20
C ALA A 239 -15.38 -17.65 27.13
N ALA A 240 -16.55 -17.45 26.54
CA ALA A 240 -17.82 -17.85 27.13
C ALA A 240 -18.22 -19.17 26.47
#